data_AF-A0A0L1KH88-F1
#
_entry.id   AF-A0A0L1KH88-F1
#
_cell.length_a   1.000
_cell.length_b   1.000
_cell.length_c   1.000
_cell.angle_alpha   90.00
_cell.angle_beta   90.00
_cell.angle_gamma   90.00
#
_symmetry.space_group_name_H-M   'P 1'
#
loop_
_entity.id
_entity.type
_entity.pdbx_description
1 polymer ?
#
loop_
_entity_poly.entity_id
_entity_poly.type
_entity_poly.pdbx_seq_one_letter_code
_entity_poly.pdbx_strand_id
1 'polypeptide(L)' 'MKKFGSENVIAGNIIVRQRGTKYYPGSNVGMGKDHTLFALTDGKVRFHKGKLDRQFVSVDMMAEAAE' A
#
# COMPACT_ATOMS: atom_id res chain seq x y z
N MET A 1 9.50 -9.81 -4.68
CA MET A 1 10.10 -8.56 -4.19
C MET A 1 9.07 -7.88 -3.31
N LYS A 2 9.43 -7.52 -2.08
CA LYS A 2 8.54 -6.90 -1.06
C LYS A 2 8.88 -5.41 -1.09
N LYS A 3 7.94 -4.54 -1.43
CA LYS A 3 8.19 -3.09 -1.43
C LYS A 3 8.16 -2.63 0.02
N PHE A 4 9.28 -2.12 0.52
CA PHE A 4 9.36 -1.65 1.92
C PHE A 4 8.82 -0.22 1.99
N GLY A 5 8.39 0.23 3.18
CA GLY A 5 7.75 1.54 3.33
C GLY A 5 8.59 2.67 2.73
N SER A 6 7.93 3.58 2.01
CA SER A 6 8.52 4.71 1.25
C SER A 6 9.00 4.41 -0.17
N GLU A 7 8.68 3.25 -0.73
CA GLU A 7 9.03 2.94 -2.12
C GLU A 7 7.98 3.46 -3.11
N ASN A 8 8.44 3.92 -4.28
CA ASN A 8 7.57 4.30 -5.39
C ASN A 8 6.98 3.04 -6.03
N VAL A 9 5.68 3.08 -6.26
CA VAL A 9 4.91 2.01 -6.91
C VAL A 9 4.11 2.58 -8.06
N ILE A 10 3.88 1.74 -9.06
CA ILE A 10 2.92 1.98 -10.14
C ILE A 10 1.63 1.23 -9.83
N ALA A 11 0.52 1.64 -10.44
CA ALA A 11 -0.73 0.89 -10.39
C ALA A 11 -0.52 -0.58 -10.79
N GLY A 12 -1.13 -1.50 -10.06
CA GLY A 12 -1.00 -2.95 -10.24
C GLY A 12 0.19 -3.59 -9.53
N ASN A 13 1.14 -2.82 -8.99
CA ASN A 13 2.26 -3.41 -8.26
C ASN A 13 1.82 -4.10 -6.97
N ILE A 14 2.42 -5.25 -6.70
CA ILE A 14 2.23 -5.97 -5.44
C ILE A 14 3.05 -5.28 -4.34
N ILE A 15 2.38 -4.82 -3.29
CA ILE A 15 3.00 -4.15 -2.15
C ILE A 15 3.38 -5.19 -1.08
N VAL A 16 2.38 -5.98 -0.63
CA VAL A 16 2.55 -6.99 0.43
C VAL A 16 1.86 -8.28 0.05
N ARG A 17 2.60 -9.39 0.03
CA ARG A 17 2.03 -10.74 0.09
C ARG A 17 2.00 -11.20 1.54
N GLN A 18 0.83 -11.58 2.03
CA GLN A 18 0.61 -12.00 3.41
C GLN A 18 -0.30 -13.21 3.49
N ARG A 19 -0.17 -14.00 4.56
CA ARG A 19 -1.15 -15.01 4.93
C ARG A 19 -1.99 -14.42 6.07
N GLY A 20 -3.29 -14.25 5.81
CA GLY A 20 -4.21 -13.50 6.68
C GLY A 20 -4.01 -11.98 6.58
N THR A 21 -4.75 -11.22 7.38
CA THR A 21 -4.76 -9.75 7.35
C THR A 21 -3.92 -9.15 8.48
N LYS A 22 -2.59 -9.17 8.32
CA LYS A 22 -1.66 -8.43 9.20
C LYS A 22 -1.69 -6.94 8.87
N TYR A 23 -1.75 -6.66 7.58
CA TYR A 23 -1.87 -5.33 7.00
C TYR A 23 -3.21 -5.19 6.31
N TYR A 24 -3.87 -4.07 6.53
CA TYR A 24 -5.15 -3.73 5.93
C TYR A 24 -4.95 -2.72 4.78
N PRO A 25 -5.75 -2.80 3.72
CA PRO A 25 -5.75 -1.82 2.66
C PRO A 25 -6.29 -0.50 3.22
N GLY A 26 -5.54 0.58 3.00
CA GLY A 26 -6.01 1.94 3.18
C GLY A 26 -6.25 2.59 1.82
N SER A 27 -5.97 3.88 1.70
CA SER A 27 -6.19 4.65 0.47
C SER A 27 -5.35 4.13 -0.70
N ASN A 28 -5.96 4.04 -1.89
CA ASN A 28 -5.31 3.64 -3.15
C ASN A 28 -4.64 2.26 -3.13
N VAL A 29 -5.10 1.35 -2.26
CA VAL A 29 -4.61 -0.02 -2.14
C VAL A 29 -5.77 -1.00 -2.21
N GLY A 30 -5.65 -2.00 -3.08
CA GLY A 30 -6.58 -3.12 -3.19
C GLY A 30 -6.09 -4.35 -2.43
N MET A 31 -7.01 -5.27 -2.11
CA MET A 31 -6.70 -6.57 -1.54
C MET A 31 -7.23 -7.69 -2.45
N GLY A 32 -6.37 -8.65 -2.79
CA GLY A 32 -6.73 -9.86 -3.54
C GLY A 32 -7.38 -10.95 -2.68
N LYS A 33 -7.86 -12.01 -3.33
CA LYS A 33 -8.52 -13.16 -2.67
C LYS A 33 -7.62 -13.87 -1.64
N ASP A 34 -6.31 -13.85 -1.86
CA ASP A 34 -5.29 -14.42 -0.99
C ASP A 34 -4.79 -13.44 0.09
N HIS A 35 -5.46 -12.30 0.28
CA HIS A 35 -5.07 -11.17 1.11
C HIS A 35 -3.82 -10.42 0.66
N THR A 36 -3.34 -10.64 -0.57
CA THR A 36 -2.25 -9.87 -1.16
C THR A 36 -2.69 -8.42 -1.39
N LEU A 37 -1.89 -7.45 -0.94
CA LEU A 37 -2.12 -6.02 -1.16
C LEU A 37 -1.41 -5.54 -2.42
N PHE A 38 -2.12 -4.77 -3.24
CA PHE A 38 -1.62 -4.19 -4.49
C PHE A 38 -2.00 -2.71 -4.62
N ALA A 39 -1.18 -1.95 -5.33
CA ALA A 39 -1.40 -0.53 -5.58
C ALA A 39 -2.50 -0.34 -6.64
N LEU A 40 -3.45 0.56 -6.39
CA LEU A 40 -4.47 0.95 -7.37
C LEU A 40 -4.02 2.13 -8.23
N THR A 41 -3.18 2.99 -7.67
CA THR A 41 -2.59 4.15 -8.33
C THR A 41 -1.07 4.08 -8.22
N ASP A 42 -0.40 4.84 -9.07
CA ASP A 42 0.98 5.20 -8.84
C ASP A 42 1.12 6.15 -7.64
N GLY A 43 2.31 6.16 -7.04
CA GLY A 43 2.62 6.99 -5.89
C GLY A 43 3.60 6.32 -4.94
N LYS A 44 3.58 6.74 -3.68
CA LYS A 44 4.50 6.28 -2.65
C LYS A 44 3.79 5.46 -1.59
N VAL A 45 4.32 4.29 -1.28
CA VAL A 45 3.75 3.40 -0.26
C VAL A 45 4.01 3.95 1.14
N ARG A 46 2.95 4.09 1.93
CA ARG A 46 2.98 4.49 3.34
C ARG A 46 2.33 3.44 4.23
N PHE A 47 3.07 3.03 5.26
CA PHE A 47 2.56 2.20 6.34
C PHE A 47 2.20 3.08 7.52
N HIS A 48 1.01 2.90 8.09
CA HIS A 48 0.58 3.66 9.25
C HIS A 48 -0.29 2.81 10.17
N LYS A 49 -0.40 3.22 11.43
CA LYS A 49 -1.31 2.60 12.39
C LYS A 49 -2.65 3.30 12.35
N GLY A 50 -3.73 2.52 12.31
CA GLY A 50 -5.11 3.00 12.39
C GLY A 50 -5.74 2.69 13.75
N LYS A 51 -7.08 2.70 13.78
CA LYS A 51 -7.85 2.35 14.99
C LYS A 51 -7.60 0.90 15.40
N LEU A 52 -7.67 0.63 16.71
CA LEU A 52 -7.48 -0.70 17.30
C LEU A 52 -6.10 -1.33 17.03
N ASP A 53 -5.06 -0.48 16.94
CA ASP A 53 -3.66 -0.86 16.67
C ASP A 53 -3.45 -1.70 15.39
N ARG A 54 -4.40 -1.60 14.44
CA ARG A 54 -4.30 -2.26 13.14
C ARG A 54 -3.31 -1.49 12.25
N GLN A 55 -2.48 -2.22 11.50
CA GLN A 55 -1.57 -1.62 10.53
C GLN A 55 -2.25 -1.53 9.17
N PHE A 56 -2.18 -0.35 8.56
CA PHE A 56 -2.74 -0.04 7.26
C PHE A 56 -1.63 0.33 6.26
N VAL A 57 -1.89 0.03 5.00
CA VAL A 57 -1.01 0.34 3.87
C VAL A 57 -1.77 1.23 2.90
N SER A 58 -1.21 2.38 2.57
CA SER A 58 -1.80 3.32 1.62
C SER A 58 -0.77 3.74 0.60
N VAL A 59 -1.24 4.18 -0.56
CA VAL A 59 -0.40 4.82 -1.57
C VAL A 59 -0.78 6.29 -1.60
N ASP A 60 0.14 7.13 -1.12
CA ASP A 60 0.02 8.58 -1.20
C ASP A 60 0.39 8.99 -2.63
N MET A 61 -0.48 9.76 -3.29
CA MET A 61 -0.18 10.32 -4.60
C MET A 61 1.08 11.17 -4.47
N MET A 62 2.07 10.94 -5.33
CA MET A 62 3.17 11.88 -5.42
C MET A 62 2.60 13.15 -6.02
N ALA A 63 2.50 14.21 -5.21
CA ALA A 63 2.32 15.54 -5.73
C ALA A 63 3.48 15.77 -6.71
N GLU A 64 3.16 16.05 -7.97
CA GLU A 64 4.13 16.59 -8.93
C GLU A 64 4.88 17.71 -8.20
N ALA A 65 6.20 17.53 -8.05
CA ALA A 65 7.06 18.67 -7.89
C ALA A 65 6.88 19.47 -9.18
N ALA A 66 5.98 20.45 -9.11
CA ALA A 66 5.92 21.52 -10.09
C ALA A 66 7.33 22.11 -10.20
N GLU A 67 7.75 22.26 -11.46
CA GLU A 67 8.96 22.93 -11.95
C GLU A 67 9.40 24.15 -11.13
#